data_AF-A0A354I4X8-F1
#
_entry.id   AF-A0A354I4X8-F1
#
_cell.length_a   1.000
_cell.length_b   1.000
_cell.length_c   1.000
_cell.angle_alpha   90.00
_cell.angle_beta   90.00
_cell.angle_gamma   90.00
#
_symmetry.space_group_name_H-M   'P 1'
#
loop_
_entity.id
_entity.type
_entity.pdbx_description
1 polymer ?
#
loop_
_entity_poly.entity_id
_entity_poly.type
_entity_poly.pdbx_seq_one_letter_code
_entity_poly.pdbx_strand_id
1 'polypeptide(L)'
;MTEAFETYVVRLREEKLFEMEEIYQKHFHEFVPTFQKHFSEICETIIKLQKSGNLGEISYLEYTLLYSNLIHKKETAEVRVYHDNWYLDSRQSIIGTFDFSALFTKYHELSEELMAYRKQFAGTVSAQKV
;
A
#
# COMPACT_ATOMS: atom_id res chain seq x y z
N MET A 1 -25.37 -5.25 13.19
CA MET A 1 -24.89 -4.00 12.57
C MET A 1 -26.08 -3.44 11.80
N THR A 2 -26.45 -2.17 11.97
CA THR A 2 -27.69 -1.63 11.37
C THR A 2 -27.47 -1.28 9.90
N GLU A 3 -28.44 -1.53 9.02
CA GLU A 3 -28.41 -1.20 7.57
C GLU A 3 -27.95 0.23 7.26
N ALA A 4 -28.31 1.19 8.13
CA ALA A 4 -27.86 2.58 8.05
C ALA A 4 -26.33 2.74 8.21
N PHE A 5 -25.67 1.93 9.05
CA PHE A 5 -24.23 1.96 9.22
C PHE A 5 -23.52 1.37 8.00
N GLU A 6 -24.02 0.26 7.46
CA GLU A 6 -23.47 -0.36 6.25
C GLU A 6 -23.59 0.59 5.05
N THR A 7 -24.73 1.24 4.89
CA THR A 7 -24.94 2.27 3.84
C THR A 7 -23.97 3.44 3.99
N TYR A 8 -23.77 3.94 5.22
CA TYR A 8 -22.80 5.01 5.49
C TYR A 8 -21.37 4.58 5.17
N VAL A 9 -20.95 3.37 5.59
CA VAL A 9 -19.61 2.84 5.35
C VAL A 9 -19.34 2.75 3.85
N VAL A 10 -20.29 2.20 3.08
CA VAL A 10 -20.14 2.08 1.62
C VAL A 10 -20.02 3.45 0.98
N ARG A 11 -20.90 4.40 1.32
CA ARG A 11 -20.85 5.76 0.76
C ARG A 11 -19.51 6.44 1.04
N LEU A 12 -19.06 6.42 2.29
CA LEU A 12 -17.82 7.08 2.69
C LEU A 12 -16.60 6.43 2.01
N ARG A 13 -16.58 5.10 1.87
CA ARG A 13 -15.53 4.39 1.13
C ARG A 13 -15.46 4.86 -0.32
N GLU A 14 -16.59 4.94 -1.01
CA GLU A 14 -16.62 5.39 -2.40
C GLU A 14 -16.17 6.86 -2.52
N GLU A 15 -16.65 7.75 -1.65
CA GLU A 15 -16.21 9.16 -1.61
C GLU A 15 -14.68 9.26 -1.47
N LYS A 16 -14.09 8.57 -0.50
CA LYS A 16 -12.63 8.58 -0.29
C LYS A 16 -11.85 7.94 -1.43
N LEU A 17 -12.41 6.92 -2.09
CA LEU A 17 -11.80 6.29 -3.26
C LEU A 17 -11.75 7.28 -4.44
N PHE A 18 -12.84 8.00 -4.72
CA PHE A 18 -12.88 9.02 -5.77
C PHE A 18 -11.95 10.21 -5.47
N GLU A 19 -11.90 10.67 -4.22
CA GLU A 19 -10.94 11.70 -3.80
C GLU A 19 -9.49 11.26 -4.04
N MET A 20 -9.18 10.00 -3.75
CA MET A 20 -7.84 9.45 -3.96
C MET A 20 -7.48 9.35 -5.44
N GLU A 21 -8.44 8.91 -6.27
CA GLU A 21 -8.26 8.87 -7.73
C GLU A 21 -8.03 10.26 -8.30
N GLU A 22 -8.78 11.28 -7.87
CA GLU A 22 -8.58 12.65 -8.31
C GLU A 22 -7.19 13.18 -7.94
N ILE A 23 -6.73 12.93 -6.71
CA ILE A 23 -5.37 13.28 -6.27
C ILE A 23 -4.34 12.58 -7.15
N TYR A 24 -4.50 11.27 -7.38
CA TYR A 24 -3.58 10.50 -8.19
C TYR A 24 -3.47 11.05 -9.61
N GLN A 25 -4.60 11.28 -10.29
CA GLN A 25 -4.61 11.79 -11.66
C GLN A 25 -4.03 13.21 -11.75
N LYS A 26 -4.38 14.08 -10.80
CA LYS A 26 -3.87 15.46 -10.75
C LYS A 26 -2.36 15.52 -10.57
N HIS A 27 -1.82 14.67 -9.70
CA HIS A 27 -0.41 14.65 -9.34
C HIS A 27 0.39 13.55 -10.05
N PHE A 28 -0.20 12.86 -11.03
CA PHE A 28 0.44 11.74 -11.75
C PHE A 28 1.82 12.13 -12.31
N HIS A 29 1.91 13.32 -12.88
CA HIS A 29 3.14 13.87 -13.45
C HIS A 29 4.25 14.11 -12.41
N GLU A 30 3.91 14.24 -11.12
CA GLU A 30 4.86 14.36 -10.00
C GLU A 30 5.33 12.98 -9.51
N PHE A 31 4.47 11.96 -9.60
CA PHE A 31 4.80 10.58 -9.22
C PHE A 31 5.73 9.91 -10.23
N VAL A 32 5.57 10.17 -11.53
CA VAL A 32 6.35 9.52 -12.60
C VAL A 32 7.86 9.71 -12.42
N PRO A 33 8.40 10.94 -12.24
CA PRO A 33 9.84 11.14 -12.06
C PRO A 33 10.37 10.46 -10.79
N THR A 34 9.58 10.49 -9.71
CA THR A 34 9.94 9.85 -8.43
C THR A 34 10.08 8.34 -8.60
N PHE A 35 9.12 7.71 -9.27
CA PHE A 35 9.18 6.27 -9.56
C PHE A 35 10.31 5.92 -10.53
N GLN A 36 10.48 6.69 -11.61
CA GLN A 36 11.56 6.45 -12.59
C GLN A 36 12.94 6.54 -11.96
N LYS A 37 13.17 7.54 -11.11
CA LYS A 37 14.44 7.70 -10.38
C LYS A 37 14.68 6.48 -9.50
N HIS A 38 13.70 6.10 -8.69
CA HIS A 38 13.83 4.93 -7.81
C HIS A 38 14.08 3.64 -8.59
N PHE A 39 13.33 3.41 -9.67
CA PHE A 39 13.51 2.23 -10.51
C PHE A 39 14.91 2.17 -11.12
N SER A 40 15.48 3.32 -11.52
CA SER A 40 16.86 3.40 -11.98
C SER A 40 17.86 3.00 -10.88
N GLU A 41 17.70 3.52 -9.67
CA GLU A 41 18.55 3.20 -8.51
C GLU A 41 18.48 1.70 -8.14
N ILE A 42 17.30 1.11 -8.26
CA ILE A 42 17.06 -0.33 -8.11
C ILE A 42 17.81 -1.13 -9.17
N CYS A 43 17.72 -0.75 -10.45
CA CYS A 43 18.45 -1.39 -11.55
C CYS A 43 19.97 -1.30 -11.34
N GLU A 44 20.49 -0.15 -10.94
CA GLU A 44 21.92 0.03 -10.63
C GLU A 44 22.37 -0.87 -9.48
N THR A 45 21.53 -1.01 -8.45
CA THR A 45 21.78 -1.89 -7.31
C THR A 45 21.85 -3.36 -7.75
N ILE A 46 20.91 -3.80 -8.59
CA ILE A 46 20.91 -5.16 -9.17
C ILE A 46 22.20 -5.41 -9.95
N ILE A 47 22.58 -4.49 -10.86
CA ILE A 47 23.79 -4.62 -11.67
C ILE A 47 25.03 -4.75 -10.78
N LYS A 48 25.12 -3.95 -9.71
CA LYS A 48 26.25 -4.01 -8.76
C LYS A 48 26.28 -5.35 -8.02
N LEU A 49 25.14 -5.87 -7.59
CA LEU A 49 25.06 -7.16 -6.91
C LEU A 49 25.41 -8.31 -7.86
N GLN A 50 24.99 -8.25 -9.12
CA GLN A 50 25.35 -9.23 -10.14
C GLN A 50 26.84 -9.23 -10.46
N LYS A 51 27.44 -8.05 -10.65
CA LYS A 51 28.89 -7.91 -10.90
C LYS A 51 29.76 -8.40 -9.74
N SER A 52 29.26 -8.34 -8.51
CA SER A 52 29.95 -8.82 -7.32
C SER A 52 29.68 -10.30 -6.99
N GLY A 53 28.86 -10.99 -7.80
CA GLY A 53 28.51 -12.39 -7.59
C GLY A 53 27.52 -12.65 -6.45
N ASN A 54 26.93 -11.59 -5.88
CA ASN A 54 25.98 -11.67 -4.77
C ASN A 54 24.53 -11.86 -5.23
N LEU A 55 24.27 -11.69 -6.53
CA LEU A 55 22.97 -11.91 -7.16
C LEU A 55 23.21 -12.58 -8.52
N GLY A 56 22.44 -13.61 -8.85
CA GLY A 56 22.52 -14.24 -10.17
C GLY A 56 21.65 -13.52 -11.20
N GLU A 57 21.35 -14.19 -12.30
CA GLU A 57 20.38 -13.73 -13.29
C GLU A 57 18.98 -13.60 -12.66
N ILE A 58 18.28 -12.50 -12.88
CA ILE A 58 16.93 -12.30 -12.34
C ILE A 58 15.89 -12.41 -13.45
N SER A 59 14.74 -12.96 -13.11
CA SER A 59 13.63 -13.16 -14.04
C SER A 59 12.43 -12.29 -13.67
N TYR A 60 12.33 -11.92 -12.39
CA TYR A 60 11.23 -11.14 -11.87
C TYR A 60 11.70 -10.05 -10.90
N LEU A 61 11.01 -8.91 -10.95
CA LEU A 61 11.14 -7.80 -10.03
C LEU A 61 9.74 -7.39 -9.58
N GLU A 62 9.52 -7.32 -8.27
CA GLU A 62 8.23 -7.09 -7.66
C GLU A 62 8.31 -5.97 -6.63
N TYR A 63 7.31 -5.08 -6.61
CA TYR A 63 7.09 -4.15 -5.51
C TYR A 63 5.97 -4.71 -4.62
N THR A 64 6.32 -5.16 -3.42
CA THR A 64 5.40 -5.86 -2.52
C THR A 64 5.06 -4.99 -1.32
N LEU A 65 3.79 -4.60 -1.19
CA LEU A 65 3.23 -4.07 0.05
C LEU A 65 2.75 -5.23 0.93
N LEU A 66 3.42 -5.43 2.06
CA LEU A 66 3.00 -6.46 3.01
C LEU A 66 1.77 -5.97 3.78
N TYR A 67 0.71 -6.78 3.80
CA TYR A 67 -0.51 -6.46 4.56
C TYR A 67 -0.23 -6.21 6.05
N SER A 68 0.71 -6.96 6.63
CA SER A 68 1.17 -6.72 8.00
C SER A 68 1.76 -5.31 8.17
N ASN A 69 2.48 -4.79 7.19
CA ASN A 69 3.04 -3.43 7.25
C ASN A 69 1.91 -2.39 7.17
N LEU A 70 0.91 -2.59 6.32
CA LEU A 70 -0.26 -1.72 6.23
C LEU A 70 -1.03 -1.62 7.55
N ILE A 71 -1.19 -2.73 8.28
CA ILE A 71 -1.80 -2.71 9.63
C ILE A 71 -1.02 -1.81 10.59
N HIS A 72 0.30 -1.76 10.46
CA HIS A 72 1.18 -0.94 11.30
C HIS A 72 1.39 0.49 10.77
N LYS A 73 0.60 0.92 9.78
CA LYS A 73 0.78 2.21 9.09
C LYS A 73 2.19 2.38 8.52
N LYS A 74 2.68 1.31 7.88
CA LYS A 74 3.94 1.29 7.13
C LYS A 74 3.63 1.03 5.68
N GLU A 75 3.48 2.09 4.91
CA GLU A 75 3.13 2.07 3.49
C GLU A 75 4.37 1.93 2.59
N THR A 76 5.42 1.30 3.11
CA THR A 76 6.65 1.03 2.37
C THR A 76 6.57 -0.33 1.71
N ALA A 77 6.68 -0.38 0.39
CA ALA A 77 6.84 -1.61 -0.36
C ALA A 77 8.29 -2.08 -0.34
N GLU A 78 8.48 -3.38 -0.26
CA GLU A 78 9.77 -4.01 -0.52
C GLU A 78 9.92 -4.25 -2.01
N VAL A 79 11.10 -3.96 -2.56
CA VAL A 79 11.46 -4.37 -3.92
C VAL A 79 12.18 -5.69 -3.84
N ARG A 80 11.55 -6.72 -4.40
CA ARG A 80 12.02 -8.11 -4.36
C ARG A 80 12.42 -8.55 -5.75
N VAL A 81 13.48 -9.33 -5.83
CA VAL A 81 13.90 -10.00 -7.06
C VAL A 81 13.92 -11.49 -6.87
N TYR A 82 13.60 -12.19 -7.96
CA TYR A 82 13.50 -13.64 -8.01
C TYR A 82 14.17 -14.17 -9.28
N HIS A 83 14.70 -15.39 -9.19
CA HIS A 83 15.04 -16.23 -10.33
C HIS A 83 13.77 -16.85 -10.96
N ASP A 84 13.94 -17.78 -11.89
CA ASP A 84 12.86 -18.41 -12.68
C ASP A 84 11.75 -19.08 -11.84
N ASN A 85 12.05 -19.49 -10.59
CA ASN A 85 11.09 -20.19 -9.73
C ASN A 85 10.16 -19.25 -8.91
N TRP A 86 10.21 -17.94 -9.16
CA TRP A 86 9.37 -16.92 -8.51
C TRP A 86 9.27 -17.12 -6.98
N TYR A 87 8.08 -17.39 -6.43
CA TYR A 87 7.85 -17.41 -4.97
C TYR A 87 8.43 -18.66 -4.32
N LEU A 88 8.72 -19.70 -5.12
CA LEU A 88 9.38 -20.92 -4.65
C LEU A 88 10.91 -20.77 -4.65
N ASP A 89 11.42 -19.60 -5.07
CA ASP A 89 12.83 -19.33 -5.09
C ASP A 89 13.40 -19.10 -3.69
N SER A 90 14.18 -20.07 -3.23
CA SER A 90 14.96 -19.98 -1.99
C SER A 90 15.99 -18.84 -1.97
N ARG A 91 16.31 -18.24 -3.13
CA ARG A 91 17.26 -17.14 -3.29
C ARG A 91 16.59 -15.78 -3.50
N GLN A 92 15.28 -15.68 -3.22
CA GLN A 92 14.59 -14.39 -3.20
C GLN A 92 15.39 -13.36 -2.37
N SER A 93 15.50 -12.14 -2.88
CA SER A 93 16.29 -11.09 -2.24
C SER A 93 15.52 -9.77 -2.25
N ILE A 94 15.55 -9.07 -1.12
CA ILE A 94 15.05 -7.70 -1.02
C ILE A 94 16.21 -6.78 -1.39
N ILE A 95 16.03 -5.97 -2.43
CA ILE A 95 17.08 -5.11 -3.00
C ILE A 95 16.82 -3.63 -2.76
N GLY A 96 15.66 -3.28 -2.21
CA GLY A 96 15.33 -1.91 -1.84
C GLY A 96 13.90 -1.80 -1.34
N THR A 97 13.47 -0.56 -1.16
CA THR A 97 12.14 -0.22 -0.66
C THR A 97 11.62 1.04 -1.35
N PHE A 98 10.29 1.15 -1.52
CA PHE A 98 9.64 2.33 -2.08
C PHE A 98 8.52 2.80 -1.17
N ASP A 99 8.44 4.12 -0.94
CA ASP A 99 7.41 4.71 -0.09
C ASP A 99 6.13 4.99 -0.90
N PHE A 100 5.03 4.35 -0.51
CA PHE A 100 3.70 4.58 -1.08
C PHE A 100 2.80 5.41 -0.15
N SER A 101 3.32 5.96 0.96
CA SER A 101 2.53 6.70 1.97
C SER A 101 1.59 7.75 1.39
N ALA A 102 2.05 8.48 0.36
CA ALA A 102 1.23 9.48 -0.35
C ALA A 102 -0.10 8.90 -0.87
N LEU A 103 -0.10 7.63 -1.31
CA LEU A 103 -1.30 6.96 -1.85
C LEU A 103 -2.28 6.47 -0.79
N PHE A 104 -1.90 6.48 0.49
CA PHE A 104 -2.72 5.97 1.59
C PHE A 104 -3.40 7.06 2.40
N THR A 105 -3.16 8.34 2.08
CA THR A 105 -3.74 9.49 2.80
C THR A 105 -5.25 9.35 2.99
N LYS A 106 -5.99 9.06 1.92
CA LYS A 106 -7.46 8.90 1.96
C LYS A 106 -7.91 7.61 2.63
N TYR A 107 -7.09 6.56 2.61
CA TYR A 107 -7.33 5.35 3.37
C TYR A 107 -7.24 5.60 4.89
N HIS A 108 -6.27 6.41 5.33
CA HIS A 108 -6.17 6.80 6.73
C HIS A 108 -7.34 7.66 7.19
N GLU A 109 -7.74 8.66 6.39
CA GLU A 109 -8.93 9.47 6.65
C GLU A 109 -10.19 8.58 6.79
N LEU A 110 -10.40 7.66 5.84
CA LEU A 110 -11.49 6.70 5.90
C LEU A 110 -11.48 5.90 7.21
N SER A 111 -10.33 5.35 7.59
CA SER A 111 -10.19 4.59 8.82
C SER A 111 -10.53 5.42 10.06
N GLU A 112 -10.07 6.66 10.14
CA GLU A 112 -10.30 7.55 11.27
C GLU A 112 -11.77 7.96 11.39
N GLU A 113 -12.40 8.32 10.26
CA GLU A 113 -13.82 8.67 10.20
C GLU A 113 -14.72 7.48 10.55
N LEU A 114 -14.43 6.28 10.05
CA LEU A 114 -15.16 5.07 10.42
C LEU A 114 -15.01 4.72 11.91
N MET A 115 -13.82 4.88 12.48
CA MET A 115 -13.59 4.68 13.91
C MET A 115 -14.36 5.71 14.76
N ALA A 116 -14.44 6.97 14.32
CA ALA A 116 -15.21 8.01 14.99
C ALA A 116 -16.72 7.71 14.90
N TYR A 117 -17.22 7.35 13.72
CA TYR A 117 -18.64 7.05 13.49
C TYR A 117 -19.10 5.82 14.27
N ARG A 118 -18.25 4.78 14.38
CA ARG A 118 -18.53 3.60 15.23
C ARG A 118 -18.85 3.98 16.68
N LYS A 119 -18.19 5.00 17.24
CA LYS A 119 -18.46 5.47 18.62
C LYS A 119 -19.89 5.99 18.77
N GLN A 120 -20.47 6.58 17.73
CA GLN A 120 -21.83 7.11 17.75
C GLN A 120 -22.89 5.98 17.83
N PHE A 121 -22.63 4.82 17.20
CA PHE A 121 -23.53 3.66 17.26
C PHE A 121 -23.30 2.76 18.48
N ALA A 122 -22.13 2.81 19.10
CA ALA A 122 -21.85 2.08 20.34
C ALA A 122 -22.79 2.52 21.49
N GLY A 123 -23.17 3.80 21.53
CA GLY A 123 -24.13 4.33 22.51
C GLY A 123 -25.60 3.94 22.22
N THR A 124 -25.95 3.69 20.96
CA THR A 124 -27.32 3.34 20.55
C THR A 124 -27.67 1.89 20.89
N VAL A 125 -26.69 0.98 20.91
CA VAL A 125 -26.90 -0.43 21.32
C VAL A 125 -27.18 -0.55 22.82
N SER A 126 -26.64 0.35 23.65
CA SER A 126 -26.95 0.40 25.09
C SER A 126 -28.33 1.00 25.41
N ALA A 127 -28.94 1.77 24.50
CA ALA A 127 -30.22 2.45 24.73
C ALA A 127 -31.45 1.59 24.35
N GLN A 128 -31.26 0.45 23.70
CA GLN A 128 -32.34 -0.50 23.34
C GLN A 128 -32.61 -1.59 24.39
N LYS A 129 -32.01 -1.47 25.59
CA LYS A 129 -32.37 -2.29 26.77
C LYS A 129 -32.89 -1.40 27.88
N VAL A 130 -34.14 -0.92 27.75
CA VAL A 130 -35.02 -0.56 28.87
C VAL A 130 -36.43 -0.99 28.51
#